data_AF-A0A8B6XNC1-F1
#
_entry.id   AF-A0A8B6XNC1-F1
#
_cell.length_a   1.000
_cell.length_b   1.000
_cell.length_c   1.000
_cell.angle_alpha   90.00
_cell.angle_beta   90.00
_cell.angle_gamma   90.00
#
_symmetry.space_group_name_H-M   'P 1'
#
loop_
_entity.id
_entity.type
_entity.pdbx_description
1 polymer ?
#
loop_
_entity_poly.entity_id
_entity_poly.type
_entity_poly.pdbx_seq_one_letter_code
_entity_poly.pdbx_strand_id
1 'polypeptide(L)'
;MAVEKSHAVYYQNQNEVIENFLERYETALPINNMIDTIYNQELLSKRFPIRKIMFLEFSQYLENYLWKYFNEKATDAHVLSICLLVNEKCRERVPPWEINL
;
A
#
# COMPACT_ATOMS: atom_id res chain seq x y z
N MET A 1 -14.20 -17.05 -1.65
CA MET A 1 -14.73 -17.86 -0.54
C MET A 1 -13.76 -18.85 0.11
N ALA A 2 -13.01 -19.71 -0.60
CA ALA A 2 -11.98 -20.58 0.02
C ALA A 2 -10.55 -19.99 0.01
N VAL A 3 -10.26 -19.02 -0.88
CA VAL A 3 -8.94 -18.38 -1.02
C VAL A 3 -8.77 -17.18 -0.05
N GLU A 4 -9.84 -16.44 0.24
CA GLU A 4 -9.78 -15.27 1.17
C GLU A 4 -9.34 -15.64 2.59
N LYS A 5 -9.72 -16.82 3.08
CA LYS A 5 -9.37 -17.27 4.43
C LYS A 5 -7.92 -17.72 4.57
N SER A 6 -7.20 -17.98 3.50
CA SER A 6 -5.79 -18.42 3.56
C SER A 6 -4.79 -17.25 3.57
N HIS A 7 -5.10 -16.13 2.90
CA HIS A 7 -4.24 -14.95 2.91
C HIS A 7 -4.28 -14.20 4.25
N ALA A 8 -5.47 -13.90 4.78
CA ALA A 8 -5.60 -13.22 6.08
C ALA A 8 -4.95 -14.02 7.24
N VAL A 9 -5.00 -15.36 7.18
CA VAL A 9 -4.34 -16.24 8.16
C VAL A 9 -2.80 -16.27 8.00
N TYR A 10 -2.28 -16.10 6.79
CA TYR A 10 -0.84 -15.93 6.55
C TYR A 10 -0.33 -14.60 7.16
N TYR A 11 -1.12 -13.53 7.07
CA TYR A 11 -0.76 -12.20 7.60
C TYR A 11 -1.09 -12.00 9.09
N GLN A 12 -2.04 -12.75 9.67
CA GLN A 12 -2.34 -12.71 11.11
C GLN A 12 -1.12 -13.02 11.99
N ASN A 13 -0.14 -13.79 11.48
CA ASN A 13 1.12 -14.06 12.18
C ASN A 13 2.20 -12.96 11.99
N GLN A 14 1.88 -11.86 11.30
CA GLN A 14 2.79 -10.77 10.94
C GLN A 14 2.21 -9.36 11.22
N ASN A 15 1.03 -9.23 11.84
CA ASN A 15 0.36 -7.93 12.05
C ASN A 15 1.27 -6.86 12.68
N GLU A 16 2.10 -7.22 13.66
CA GLU A 16 3.06 -6.30 14.29
C GLU A 16 4.20 -5.90 13.34
N VAL A 17 4.65 -6.78 12.44
CA VAL A 17 5.68 -6.46 11.44
C VAL A 17 5.12 -5.53 10.35
N ILE A 18 3.82 -5.61 10.10
CA ILE A 18 3.14 -4.87 9.04
C ILE A 18 2.97 -3.39 9.42
N GLU A 19 2.41 -3.11 10.59
CA GLU A 19 2.22 -1.73 11.07
C GLU A 19 3.57 -1.01 11.26
N ASN A 20 4.57 -1.72 11.82
CA ASN A 20 5.92 -1.19 12.04
C ASN A 20 6.64 -0.74 10.75
N PHE A 21 6.27 -1.26 9.57
CA PHE A 21 6.92 -0.88 8.31
C PHE A 21 6.52 0.50 7.81
N LEU A 22 5.25 0.92 7.95
CA LEU A 22 4.83 2.25 7.52
C LEU A 22 5.21 3.29 8.57
N GLU A 23 5.07 2.94 9.85
CA GLU A 23 5.39 3.81 10.99
C GLU A 23 6.84 4.32 10.94
N ARG A 24 7.81 3.46 10.56
CA ARG A 24 9.21 3.88 10.41
C ARG A 24 9.42 4.99 9.36
N TYR A 25 8.55 5.09 8.35
CA TYR A 25 8.63 6.17 7.36
C TYR A 25 7.85 7.40 7.83
N GLU A 26 6.68 7.21 8.44
CA GLU A 26 5.88 8.31 8.98
C GLU A 26 6.64 9.14 10.02
N THR A 27 7.36 8.45 10.91
CA THR A 27 8.17 9.09 11.95
C THR A 27 9.43 9.76 11.39
N ALA A 28 9.91 9.33 10.23
CA ALA A 28 11.18 9.78 9.65
C ALA A 28 11.04 10.84 8.56
N LEU A 29 9.91 10.90 7.84
CA LEU A 29 9.78 11.67 6.61
C LEU A 29 8.42 12.40 6.51
N PRO A 30 8.39 13.60 5.89
CA PRO A 30 7.14 14.18 5.42
C PRO A 30 6.40 13.23 4.47
N ILE A 31 5.06 13.29 4.47
CA ILE A 31 4.21 12.33 3.76
C ILE A 31 4.55 12.16 2.27
N ASN A 32 4.77 13.26 1.54
CA ASN A 32 5.12 13.20 0.12
C ASN A 32 6.48 12.51 -0.11
N ASN A 33 7.47 12.83 0.74
CA ASN A 33 8.79 12.20 0.71
C ASN A 33 8.72 10.71 1.06
N MET A 34 7.84 10.32 1.99
CA MET A 34 7.58 8.93 2.32
C MET A 34 7.03 8.15 1.11
N ILE A 35 6.01 8.69 0.43
CA ILE A 35 5.39 8.05 -0.74
C ILE A 35 6.43 7.86 -1.86
N ASP A 36 7.19 8.92 -2.17
CA ASP A 36 8.26 8.86 -3.16
C ASP A 36 9.33 7.83 -2.77
N THR A 37 9.68 7.77 -1.49
CA THR A 37 10.69 6.83 -0.99
C THR A 37 10.21 5.39 -1.11
N ILE A 38 8.98 5.10 -0.71
CA ILE A 38 8.39 3.76 -0.82
C ILE A 38 8.32 3.35 -2.30
N TYR A 39 7.81 4.21 -3.17
CA TYR A 39 7.75 3.90 -4.61
C TYR A 39 9.14 3.63 -5.18
N ASN A 40 10.09 4.55 -5.01
CA ASN A 40 11.40 4.42 -5.65
C ASN A 40 12.25 3.29 -5.06
N GLN A 41 12.28 3.17 -3.73
CA GLN A 41 13.20 2.25 -3.05
C GLN A 41 12.60 0.87 -2.78
N GLU A 42 11.29 0.77 -2.54
CA GLU A 42 10.66 -0.51 -2.19
C GLU A 42 9.96 -1.17 -3.38
N LEU A 43 9.51 -0.39 -4.37
CA LEU A 43 8.79 -0.90 -5.53
C LEU A 43 9.65 -0.88 -6.79
N LEU A 44 10.02 0.32 -7.28
CA LEU A 44 10.66 0.49 -8.58
C LEU A 44 12.04 -0.18 -8.64
N SER A 45 12.93 0.12 -7.68
CA SER A 45 14.29 -0.45 -7.66
C SER A 45 14.31 -1.98 -7.57
N LYS A 46 13.27 -2.57 -6.98
CA LYS A 46 13.09 -4.01 -6.77
C LYS A 46 12.20 -4.66 -7.85
N ARG A 47 11.85 -3.93 -8.91
CA ARG A 47 10.99 -4.36 -10.04
C ARG A 47 9.61 -4.87 -9.60
N PHE A 48 8.92 -4.07 -8.79
CA PHE A 48 7.53 -4.30 -8.37
C PHE A 48 7.30 -5.67 -7.71
N PRO A 49 7.99 -5.97 -6.59
CA PRO A 49 7.92 -7.27 -5.96
C PRO A 49 6.51 -7.53 -5.41
N ILE A 50 5.86 -8.59 -5.90
CA ILE A 50 4.42 -8.80 -5.62
C ILE A 50 4.10 -8.89 -4.12
N ARG A 51 4.96 -9.53 -3.33
CA ARG A 51 4.76 -9.62 -1.87
C ARG A 51 4.73 -8.26 -1.19
N LYS A 52 5.48 -7.27 -1.69
CA LYS A 52 5.48 -5.90 -1.15
C LYS A 52 4.21 -5.15 -1.53
N ILE A 53 3.71 -5.36 -2.76
CA ILE A 53 2.46 -4.74 -3.23
C ILE A 53 1.28 -5.27 -2.42
N MET A 54 1.18 -6.60 -2.29
CA MET A 54 0.18 -7.24 -1.45
C MET A 54 0.24 -6.75 0.00
N PHE A 55 1.46 -6.57 0.53
CA PHE A 55 1.66 -6.04 1.88
C PHE A 55 1.14 -4.60 2.02
N LEU A 56 1.43 -3.72 1.06
CA LEU A 56 0.95 -2.34 1.08
C LEU A 56 -0.59 -2.27 0.92
N GLU A 57 -1.18 -3.18 0.14
CA GLU A 57 -2.64 -3.30 0.04
C GLU A 57 -3.24 -3.70 1.40
N PHE A 58 -2.70 -4.73 2.04
CA PHE A 58 -3.17 -5.20 3.33
C PHE A 58 -3.03 -4.15 4.44
N SER A 59 -1.97 -3.33 4.40
CA SER A 59 -1.79 -2.21 5.33
C SER A 59 -2.70 -1.01 5.05
N GLN A 60 -3.66 -1.12 4.13
CA GLN A 60 -4.55 -0.04 3.71
C GLN A 60 -3.79 1.22 3.26
N TYR A 61 -2.67 1.01 2.55
CA TYR A 61 -1.80 2.11 2.12
C TYR A 61 -2.52 3.05 1.12
N LEU A 62 -3.46 2.53 0.33
CA LEU A 62 -4.26 3.34 -0.57
C LEU A 62 -5.15 4.32 0.20
N GLU A 63 -5.91 3.83 1.16
CA GLU A 63 -6.94 4.56 1.89
C GLU A 63 -6.32 5.54 2.88
N ASN A 64 -5.35 5.07 3.67
CA ASN A 64 -4.78 5.84 4.77
C ASN A 64 -3.70 6.83 4.35
N TYR A 65 -3.10 6.63 3.16
CA TYR A 65 -1.96 7.45 2.71
C TYR A 65 -2.17 8.00 1.30
N LEU A 66 -2.24 7.13 0.30
CA LEU A 66 -2.17 7.58 -1.08
C LEU A 66 -3.37 8.45 -1.45
N TRP A 67 -4.58 7.95 -1.29
CA TRP A 67 -5.79 8.70 -1.64
C TRP A 67 -6.02 9.88 -0.69
N LYS A 68 -5.83 9.68 0.62
CA LYS A 68 -6.00 10.72 1.64
C LYS A 68 -5.15 11.96 1.41
N TYR A 69 -3.91 11.80 0.94
CA TYR A 69 -2.96 12.91 0.76
C TYR A 69 -2.74 13.30 -0.71
N PHE A 70 -3.52 12.76 -1.65
CA PHE A 70 -3.46 13.14 -3.05
C PHE A 70 -3.94 14.59 -3.25
N ASN A 71 -3.14 15.41 -3.94
CA ASN A 71 -3.45 16.81 -4.27
C ASN A 71 -2.67 17.26 -5.51
N GLU A 72 -2.79 18.53 -5.89
CA GLU A 72 -2.14 19.11 -7.09
C GLU A 72 -0.60 19.08 -7.08
N LYS A 73 0.02 18.81 -5.93
CA LYS A 73 1.47 18.67 -5.77
C LYS A 73 1.93 17.21 -5.78
N ALA A 74 1.02 16.27 -6.03
CA ALA A 74 1.36 14.85 -6.12
C ALA A 74 2.40 14.61 -7.21
N THR A 75 3.38 13.76 -6.89
CA THR A 75 4.44 13.34 -7.80
C THR A 75 3.97 12.21 -8.70
N ASP A 76 4.75 11.91 -9.74
CA ASP A 76 4.52 10.72 -10.57
C ASP A 76 4.55 9.43 -9.73
N ALA A 77 5.43 9.35 -8.73
CA ALA A 77 5.52 8.22 -7.82
C ALA A 77 4.23 8.03 -7.01
N HIS A 78 3.60 9.12 -6.57
CA HIS A 78 2.31 9.09 -5.88
C HIS A 78 1.20 8.57 -6.80
N VAL A 79 1.07 9.16 -8.00
CA VAL A 79 0.05 8.75 -8.99
C VAL A 79 0.21 7.29 -9.38
N LEU A 80 1.44 6.85 -9.68
CA LEU A 80 1.74 5.48 -10.07
C LEU A 80 1.51 4.49 -8.91
N SER A 81 1.76 4.91 -7.66
CA SER A 81 1.43 4.10 -6.49
C SER A 81 -0.08 3.90 -6.35
N ILE A 82 -0.89 4.93 -6.61
CA ILE A 82 -2.36 4.82 -6.63
C ILE A 82 -2.79 3.82 -7.71
N CYS A 83 -2.32 3.99 -8.95
CA CYS A 83 -2.64 3.07 -10.04
C CYS A 83 -2.28 1.62 -9.71
N LEU A 84 -1.12 1.41 -9.08
CA LEU A 84 -0.64 0.09 -8.69
C LEU A 84 -1.57 -0.58 -7.68
N LEU A 85 -1.95 0.12 -6.61
CA LEU A 85 -2.82 -0.47 -5.57
C LEU A 85 -4.27 -0.62 -6.01
N VAL A 86 -4.78 0.28 -6.84
CA VAL A 86 -6.09 0.10 -7.46
C VAL A 86 -6.11 -1.17 -8.33
N ASN A 87 -5.07 -1.38 -9.14
CA ASN A 87 -4.94 -2.60 -9.95
C ASN A 87 -4.85 -3.87 -9.08
N GLU A 88 -4.11 -3.81 -7.97
CA GLU A 88 -4.01 -4.94 -7.04
C GLU A 88 -5.36 -5.26 -6.40
N LYS A 89 -6.11 -4.25 -5.93
CA LYS A 89 -7.46 -4.44 -5.40
C LYS A 89 -8.40 -5.04 -6.45
N CYS A 90 -8.36 -4.54 -7.69
CA CYS A 90 -9.11 -5.15 -8.79
C CYS A 90 -8.74 -6.61 -9.04
N ARG A 91 -7.44 -6.95 -8.95
CA ARG A 91 -6.95 -8.34 -9.11
C ARG A 91 -7.52 -9.26 -8.04
N GLU A 92 -7.59 -8.78 -6.80
CA GLU A 92 -8.17 -9.50 -5.65
C GLU A 92 -9.70 -9.42 -5.60
N ARG A 93 -10.33 -8.70 -6.54
CA ARG A 93 -11.79 -8.44 -6.59
C ARG A 93 -12.30 -7.68 -5.36
N VAL A 94 -11.43 -6.87 -4.76
CA VAL A 94 -11.76 -5.94 -3.68
C VAL A 94 -12.12 -4.59 -4.30
N PRO A 95 -13.24 -3.96 -3.90
CA PRO A 95 -13.60 -2.64 -4.38
C PRO A 95 -12.58 -1.59 -3.89
N PRO A 96 -11.98 -0.79 -4.77
CA PRO A 96 -10.92 0.16 -4.40
C PRO A 96 -11.38 1.41 -3.65
N TRP A 97 -12.69 1.70 -3.64
CA TRP A 97 -13.23 2.97 -3.15
C TRP A 97 -14.33 2.81 -2.10
N GLU A 98 -14.67 1.57 -1.73
CA GLU A 98 -15.68 1.35 -0.71
C GLU A 98 -15.09 1.63 0.67
N ILE A 99 -15.73 2.55 1.38
CA ILE A 99 -15.47 2.79 2.79
C ILE A 99 -16.28 1.74 3.54
N ASN A 100 -15.61 0.73 4.12
CA ASN A 100 -16.28 -0.15 5.09
C ASN A 100 -16.59 0.69 6.33
N LEU A 101 -17.82 1.19 6.40
CA LEU A 101 -18.40 1.85 7.58
C LEU A 101 -18.59 0.84 8.73
#